data_AF-A0A811UP11-F1
#
_entry.id   AF-A0A811UP11-F1
#
_cell.length_a   1.000
_cell.length_b   1.000
_cell.length_c   1.000
_cell.angle_alpha   90.00
_cell.angle_beta   90.00
_cell.angle_gamma   90.00
#
_symmetry.space_group_name_H-M   'P 1'
#
loop_
_entity.id
_entity.type
_entity.pdbx_description
1 polymer ?
#
loop_
_entity_poly.entity_id
_entity_poly.type
_entity_poly.pdbx_seq_one_letter_code
_entity_poly.pdbx_strand_id
1 'polypeptide(L)'
;MAAKMAVPLAHTAETENCLQCRLCHKYHPLRMCGAFRAMKPPQRLAVAKAQGYCINCLALTHTTGECDSSSSCKRCHKAHHTLVHQDAAVKRKPTANAAHQVVARKNSAAPSRANPASRYPGSPPVI
;
A
#
# COMPACT_ATOMS: atom_id res chain seq x y z
N MET A 1 31.66 -39.31 31.66
CA MET A 1 30.29 -39.28 31.12
C MET A 1 29.88 -37.83 30.93
N ALA A 2 29.60 -37.42 29.68
CA ALA A 2 29.34 -36.02 29.33
C ALA A 2 27.94 -35.60 29.82
N ALA A 3 27.89 -34.84 30.91
CA ALA A 3 26.66 -34.26 31.42
C ALA A 3 26.33 -32.96 30.66
N LYS A 4 25.56 -33.16 29.59
CA LYS A 4 24.58 -32.29 28.93
C LYS A 4 24.42 -30.87 29.52
N MET A 5 24.62 -29.90 28.63
CA MET A 5 24.41 -28.46 28.79
C MET A 5 23.09 -28.13 29.50
N ALA A 6 23.18 -27.47 30.65
CA ALA A 6 22.06 -26.73 31.24
C ALA A 6 22.27 -25.25 30.92
N VAL A 7 21.64 -24.78 29.84
CA VAL A 7 21.49 -23.34 29.61
C VAL A 7 20.35 -22.87 30.52
N PRO A 8 20.58 -21.95 31.48
CA PRO A 8 19.49 -21.37 32.23
C PRO A 8 18.75 -20.40 31.31
N LEU A 9 17.63 -20.84 30.72
CA LEU A 9 16.66 -19.93 30.10
C LEU A 9 15.88 -19.22 31.21
N ALA A 10 16.55 -18.32 31.93
CA ALA A 10 15.87 -17.30 32.70
C ALA A 10 15.52 -16.15 31.75
N HIS A 11 14.31 -16.20 31.19
CA HIS A 11 13.59 -15.02 30.73
C HIS A 11 12.27 -14.98 31.49
N THR A 12 12.32 -14.48 32.72
CA THR A 12 11.14 -13.96 33.40
C THR A 12 10.73 -12.67 32.69
N ALA A 13 9.96 -12.81 31.62
CA ALA A 13 9.21 -11.69 31.06
C ALA A 13 7.74 -11.99 31.34
N GLU A 14 7.21 -11.22 32.29
CA GLU A 14 5.83 -11.16 32.68
C GLU A 14 4.92 -11.04 31.44
N THR A 15 4.15 -12.10 31.24
CA THR A 15 2.72 -12.11 30.88
C THR A 15 2.26 -11.37 29.60
N GLU A 16 1.70 -12.18 28.69
CA GLU A 16 0.57 -11.89 27.79
C GLU A 16 0.78 -11.25 26.39
N ASN A 17 1.98 -11.17 25.79
CA ASN A 17 2.05 -10.92 24.34
C ASN A 17 3.36 -11.30 23.60
N CYS A 18 4.23 -12.10 24.22
CA CYS A 18 5.48 -12.56 23.61
C CYS A 18 5.30 -13.90 22.88
N LEU A 19 4.31 -13.98 21.98
CA LEU A 19 4.24 -15.07 21.02
C LEU A 19 5.43 -14.94 20.07
N GLN A 20 6.33 -15.92 20.13
CA GLN A 20 7.52 -16.02 19.28
C GLN A 20 7.19 -15.60 17.84
N CYS A 21 7.96 -14.65 17.29
CA CYS A 21 7.69 -14.12 15.97
C CYS A 21 7.88 -15.21 14.91
N ARG A 22 6.83 -15.53 14.14
CA ARG A 22 6.87 -16.55 13.07
C ARG A 22 7.74 -16.16 11.86
N LEU A 23 8.24 -14.91 11.80
CA LEU A 23 9.10 -14.45 10.71
C LEU A 23 10.60 -14.63 10.97
N CYS A 24 11.03 -14.40 12.20
CA CYS A 24 12.45 -14.43 12.56
C CYS A 24 12.74 -15.35 13.76
N HIS A 25 11.70 -16.00 14.30
CA HIS A 25 11.74 -16.97 15.38
C HIS A 25 12.32 -16.43 16.69
N LYS A 26 12.33 -15.10 16.85
CA LYS A 26 12.74 -14.38 18.06
C LYS A 26 11.52 -14.00 18.90
N TYR A 27 11.71 -13.80 20.20
CA TYR A 27 10.66 -13.38 21.13
C TYR A 27 10.46 -11.87 21.07
N HIS A 28 9.48 -11.43 20.29
CA HIS A 28 9.02 -10.04 20.25
C HIS A 28 7.70 -9.94 19.49
N PRO A 29 6.90 -8.88 19.71
CA PRO A 29 5.73 -8.60 18.88
C PRO A 29 6.13 -8.33 17.43
N LEU A 30 5.23 -8.61 16.48
CA LEU A 30 5.48 -8.40 15.05
C LEU A 30 5.79 -6.92 14.72
N ARG A 31 5.22 -5.98 15.49
CA ARG A 31 5.50 -4.53 15.39
C ARG A 31 6.99 -4.18 15.55
N MET A 32 7.73 -4.96 16.35
CA MET A 32 9.16 -4.76 16.59
C MET A 32 10.04 -5.60 15.67
N CYS A 33 9.46 -6.48 14.85
CA CYS A 33 10.21 -7.34 13.97
C CYS A 33 10.94 -6.53 12.88
N GLY A 34 12.28 -6.59 12.88
CA GLY A 34 13.11 -5.95 11.85
C GLY A 34 12.81 -6.46 10.44
N ALA A 35 12.64 -7.79 10.30
CA ALA A 35 12.30 -8.40 9.01
C ALA A 35 10.95 -7.89 8.47
N PHE A 36 9.94 -7.76 9.34
CA PHE A 36 8.64 -7.22 8.95
C PHE A 36 8.72 -5.75 8.52
N ARG A 37 9.50 -4.93 9.25
CA ARG A 37 9.71 -3.52 8.92
C ARG A 37 10.51 -3.34 7.63
N ALA A 38 11.39 -4.27 7.27
CA ALA A 38 12.14 -4.25 6.02
C ALA A 38 11.29 -4.56 4.78
N MET A 39 10.18 -5.30 4.93
CA MET A 39 9.28 -5.64 3.81
C MET A 39 8.48 -4.44 3.31
N LYS A 40 8.01 -4.52 2.05
CA LYS A 40 7.11 -3.52 1.45
C LYS A 40 5.69 -3.61 2.04
N PRO A 41 4.91 -2.51 2.10
CA PRO A 41 3.53 -2.53 2.59
C PRO A 41 2.59 -3.63 2.00
N PRO A 42 2.58 -3.91 0.67
CA PRO A 42 1.84 -5.05 0.11
C PRO A 42 2.27 -6.40 0.68
N GLN A 43 3.57 -6.60 0.82
CA GLN A 43 4.14 -7.83 1.36
C GLN A 43 3.84 -7.98 2.85
N ARG A 44 3.89 -6.90 3.63
CA ARG A 44 3.54 -6.91 5.06
C ARG A 44 2.10 -7.39 5.29
N LEU A 45 1.14 -6.95 4.48
CA LEU A 45 -0.24 -7.41 4.57
C LEU A 45 -0.36 -8.91 4.26
N ALA A 46 0.25 -9.35 3.16
CA ALA A 46 0.23 -10.75 2.76
C ALA A 46 0.86 -11.65 3.83
N VAL A 47 2.00 -11.24 4.37
CA VAL A 47 2.73 -11.96 5.42
C VAL A 47 1.96 -12.00 6.73
N ALA A 48 1.37 -10.88 7.16
CA ALA A 48 0.55 -10.85 8.37
C ALA A 48 -0.63 -11.84 8.24
N LYS A 49 -1.32 -11.85 7.09
CA LYS A 49 -2.40 -12.82 6.80
C LYS A 49 -1.90 -14.26 6.76
N ALA A 50 -0.82 -14.53 6.02
CA ALA A 50 -0.28 -15.88 5.83
C ALA A 50 0.20 -16.50 7.14
N GLN A 51 0.75 -15.69 8.05
CA GLN A 51 1.25 -16.12 9.34
C GLN A 51 0.20 -16.04 10.45
N GLY A 52 -1.05 -15.66 10.14
CA GLY A 52 -2.16 -15.61 11.10
C GLY A 52 -2.11 -14.44 12.10
N TYR A 53 -1.36 -13.38 11.81
CA TYR A 53 -1.37 -12.18 12.65
C TYR A 53 -2.62 -11.33 12.42
N CYS A 54 -3.15 -10.78 13.50
CA CYS A 54 -4.20 -9.76 13.44
C CYS A 54 -3.70 -8.55 12.65
N ILE A 55 -4.46 -8.12 11.64
CA ILE A 55 -4.05 -7.00 10.79
C ILE A 55 -4.17 -5.66 11.54
N ASN A 56 -5.02 -5.60 12.56
CA ASN A 56 -5.26 -4.39 13.34
C ASN A 56 -4.19 -4.12 14.40
N CYS A 57 -3.91 -5.09 15.27
CA CYS A 57 -2.96 -4.91 16.38
C CYS A 57 -1.61 -5.60 16.15
N LEU A 58 -1.49 -6.46 15.12
CA LEU A 58 -0.31 -7.28 14.81
C LEU A 58 0.07 -8.26 15.93
N ALA A 59 -0.90 -8.65 16.76
CA ALA A 59 -0.77 -9.76 17.70
C ALA A 59 -1.06 -11.09 17.01
N LEU A 60 -0.51 -12.17 17.56
CA LEU A 60 -0.77 -13.55 17.13
C LEU A 60 -1.78 -14.25 18.04
N THR A 61 -2.31 -13.55 19.04
CA THR A 61 -3.25 -14.08 20.04
C THR A 61 -4.67 -14.23 19.52
N HIS A 62 -5.05 -13.45 18.50
CA HIS A 62 -6.40 -13.41 17.93
C HIS A 62 -6.38 -13.05 16.46
N THR A 63 -7.51 -13.26 15.77
CA THR A 63 -7.70 -12.85 14.38
C THR A 63 -8.28 -11.43 14.29
N THR A 64 -8.29 -10.85 13.09
CA THR A 64 -8.82 -9.47 12.89
C THR A 64 -10.31 -9.35 13.24
N GLY A 65 -11.08 -10.43 13.14
CA GLY A 65 -12.52 -10.44 13.46
C GLY A 65 -12.81 -10.47 14.96
N GLU A 66 -11.91 -11.07 15.74
CA GLU A 66 -11.99 -11.17 17.21
C GLU A 66 -11.14 -10.08 17.88
N CYS A 67 -10.77 -9.05 17.13
CA CYS A 67 -9.92 -8.00 17.62
C CYS A 67 -10.75 -6.94 18.36
N ASP A 68 -10.76 -6.98 19.68
CA ASP A 68 -11.41 -5.95 20.52
C ASP A 68 -10.68 -4.60 20.51
N SER A 69 -9.53 -4.51 19.83
CA SER A 69 -8.75 -3.28 19.80
C SER A 69 -9.45 -2.21 18.97
N SER A 70 -9.79 -1.08 19.60
CA SER A 70 -10.22 0.16 18.91
C SER A 70 -9.11 0.84 18.10
N SER A 71 -7.96 0.17 18.00
CA SER A 71 -6.85 0.50 17.11
C SER A 71 -7.38 0.69 15.69
N SER A 72 -7.00 1.80 15.07
CA SER A 72 -7.26 2.06 13.66
C SER A 72 -6.03 2.72 13.03
N CYS A 73 -5.93 2.60 11.72
CA CYS A 73 -4.82 3.17 10.98
C CYS A 73 -4.81 4.68 11.13
N LYS A 74 -3.71 5.25 11.63
CA LYS A 74 -3.58 6.72 11.80
C LYS A 74 -3.58 7.50 10.47
N ARG A 75 -3.46 6.81 9.33
CA ARG A 75 -3.42 7.43 7.98
C ARG A 75 -4.75 7.41 7.25
N CYS A 76 -5.59 6.41 7.50
CA CYS A 76 -6.86 6.26 6.77
C CYS A 76 -8.03 5.82 7.65
N HIS A 77 -7.83 5.73 8.97
CA HIS A 77 -8.84 5.42 9.97
C HIS A 77 -9.61 4.10 9.75
N LYS A 78 -9.00 3.15 9.04
CA LYS A 78 -9.55 1.80 8.82
C LYS A 78 -8.98 0.81 9.85
N ALA A 79 -9.65 -0.34 10.02
CA ALA A 79 -9.29 -1.40 10.97
C ALA A 79 -8.03 -2.18 10.55
N HIS A 80 -6.88 -1.50 10.53
CA HIS A 80 -5.56 -2.08 10.29
C HIS A 80 -4.45 -1.25 10.94
N HIS A 81 -3.32 -1.89 11.24
CA HIS A 81 -2.16 -1.22 11.79
C HIS A 81 -1.46 -0.33 10.75
N THR A 82 -0.98 0.86 11.16
CA THR A 82 -0.28 1.81 10.28
C THR A 82 0.94 1.21 9.55
N LEU A 83 1.60 0.20 10.13
CA LEU A 83 2.72 -0.50 9.48
C LEU A 83 2.32 -1.29 8.23
N VAL A 84 1.05 -1.69 8.14
CA VAL A 84 0.49 -2.46 7.02
C VAL A 84 -0.27 -1.56 6.05
N HIS A 85 -0.44 -0.28 6.39
CA HIS A 85 -1.09 0.69 5.53
C HIS A 85 -0.37 0.76 4.18
N GLN A 86 -1.12 0.46 3.13
CA GLN A 86 -0.75 0.74 1.76
C GLN A 86 -1.40 2.06 1.41
N ASP A 87 -0.57 3.08 1.17
CA ASP A 87 -1.05 4.26 0.49
C ASP A 87 -1.50 3.75 -0.87
N ALA A 88 -2.81 3.66 -1.07
CA ALA A 88 -3.35 3.47 -2.39
C ALA A 88 -2.99 4.77 -3.11
N ALA A 89 -1.77 4.81 -3.66
CA ALA A 89 -1.34 5.85 -4.56
C ALA A 89 -2.47 5.93 -5.55
N VAL A 90 -3.26 7.00 -5.41
CA VAL A 90 -4.42 7.24 -6.23
C VAL A 90 -3.84 7.17 -7.62
N LYS A 91 -4.08 6.07 -8.34
CA LYS A 91 -4.06 6.09 -9.78
C LYS A 91 -5.18 7.06 -10.07
N ARG A 92 -4.84 8.35 -10.05
CA ARG A 92 -5.61 9.40 -10.65
C ARG A 92 -5.64 8.95 -12.10
N LYS A 93 -6.66 8.18 -12.47
CA LYS A 93 -7.24 8.43 -13.78
C LYS A 93 -7.48 9.94 -13.75
N PRO A 94 -6.92 10.72 -14.69
CA PRO A 94 -7.31 12.11 -14.81
C PRO A 94 -8.78 12.08 -15.20
N THR A 95 -9.67 12.01 -14.22
CA THR A 95 -11.07 12.34 -14.40
C THR A 95 -11.06 13.85 -14.52
N ALA A 96 -11.01 14.31 -15.77
CA ALA A 96 -11.29 15.69 -16.13
C ALA A 96 -12.67 16.02 -15.57
N ASN A 97 -12.72 16.66 -14.42
CA ASN A 97 -13.88 17.45 -14.05
C ASN A 97 -13.47 18.54 -13.06
N ALA A 98 -12.99 19.64 -13.62
CA ALA A 98 -13.03 20.95 -12.99
C ALA A 98 -13.34 21.99 -14.07
N ALA A 99 -14.59 22.43 -14.06
CA ALA A 99 -15.12 23.71 -14.55
C ALA A 99 -15.03 24.05 -16.04
N HIS A 100 -16.16 23.99 -16.74
CA HIS A 100 -16.91 25.21 -17.08
C HIS A 100 -18.24 24.86 -17.75
N GLN A 101 -19.34 25.21 -17.09
CA GLN A 101 -20.61 25.37 -17.76
C GLN A 101 -20.57 26.67 -18.57
N VAL A 102 -20.48 26.54 -19.90
CA VAL A 102 -21.00 27.56 -20.81
C VAL A 102 -21.75 26.83 -21.93
N VAL A 103 -23.02 27.19 -22.03
CA VAL A 103 -24.04 26.63 -22.91
C VAL A 103 -23.64 26.73 -24.39
N ALA A 104 -23.28 25.61 -25.01
CA ALA A 104 -23.12 25.53 -26.45
C ALA A 104 -24.49 25.32 -27.12
N ARG A 105 -25.06 26.43 -27.62
CA ARG A 105 -26.23 26.42 -28.51
C ARG A 105 -25.86 25.74 -29.83
N LYS A 106 -26.71 24.81 -30.24
CA LYS A 106 -26.68 24.11 -31.53
C LYS A 106 -26.92 25.11 -32.66
N ASN A 107 -26.15 25.03 -33.75
CA ASN A 107 -26.80 24.95 -35.06
C ASN A 107 -25.89 24.27 -36.10
N SER A 108 -26.52 23.37 -36.84
CA SER A 108 -26.02 22.66 -38.00
C SER A 108 -26.03 23.58 -39.23
N ALA A 109 -24.97 23.54 -40.03
CA ALA A 109 -25.04 23.78 -41.48
C ALA A 109 -23.74 23.30 -42.15
N ALA A 110 -23.82 22.17 -42.84
CA ALA A 110 -22.93 21.83 -43.96
C ALA A 110 -23.38 22.64 -45.21
N PRO A 111 -22.81 22.45 -46.42
CA PRO A 111 -21.46 22.06 -46.83
C PRO A 111 -20.89 23.06 -47.89
N SER A 112 -19.72 22.74 -48.44
CA SER A 112 -19.40 22.79 -49.89
C SER A 112 -18.16 23.59 -50.32
N ARG A 113 -17.31 22.82 -51.03
CA ARG A 113 -16.69 23.09 -52.33
C ARG A 113 -15.43 23.97 -52.44
N ALA A 114 -14.56 23.40 -53.29
CA ALA A 114 -13.54 24.00 -54.17
C ALA A 114 -12.12 24.21 -53.62
N ASN A 115 -11.28 23.16 -53.76
CA ASN A 115 -10.17 22.98 -54.74
C ASN A 115 -9.31 24.22 -55.20
N PRO A 116 -8.17 24.03 -55.89
CA PRO A 116 -6.79 23.95 -55.41
C PRO A 116 -5.89 25.06 -56.02
N ALA A 117 -4.72 25.39 -55.45
CA ALA A 117 -3.62 26.00 -56.23
C ALA A 117 -2.34 26.20 -55.42
N SER A 118 -1.21 26.17 -56.14
CA SER A 118 0.16 26.56 -55.74
C SER A 118 0.86 25.59 -54.79
N ARG A 119 1.55 24.54 -55.28
CA ARG A 119 2.74 24.61 -56.16
C ARG A 119 3.69 25.73 -55.70
N TYR A 120 4.71 25.37 -54.92
CA TYR A 120 6.03 25.98 -55.05
C TYR A 120 7.13 24.96 -54.70
N PRO A 121 8.05 24.68 -55.65
CA PRO A 121 9.29 23.95 -55.39
C PRO A 121 10.48 24.91 -55.17
N GLY A 122 11.52 24.41 -54.49
CA GLY A 122 12.90 24.94 -54.52
C GLY A 122 13.28 25.82 -53.32
N SER A 123 14.09 25.34 -52.36
CA SER A 123 15.58 25.30 -52.36
C SER A 123 16.19 26.59 -51.76
N PRO A 124 17.46 26.60 -51.28
CA PRO A 124 18.22 25.68 -50.41
C PRO A 124 18.84 26.46 -49.20
N PRO A 125 19.71 25.88 -48.34
CA PRO A 125 20.19 26.54 -47.12
C PRO A 125 21.43 27.41 -47.33
N VAL A 126 21.54 28.45 -46.50
CA VAL A 126 22.74 29.26 -46.20
C VAL A 126 22.69 29.37 -44.66
N ILE A 127 23.68 29.00 -43.85
CA ILE A 127 25.13 29.23 -43.85
C ILE A 127 25.78 28.13 -43.02
#